data_AF-A0A382GKR4-F1
#
_entry.id   AF-A0A382GKR4-F1
#
_cell.length_a   1.000
_cell.length_b   1.000
_cell.length_c   1.000
_cell.angle_alpha   90.00
_cell.angle_beta   90.00
_cell.angle_gamma   90.00
#
_symmetry.space_group_name_H-M   'P 1'
#
loop_
_entity.id
_entity.type
_entity.pdbx_description
1 polymer ?
#
loop_
_entity_poly.entity_id
_entity_poly.type
_entity_poly.pdbx_seq_one_letter_code
_entity_poly.pdbx_strand_id
1 'polypeptide(L)'
;MSREKIVAGNWKMNNDSKQTMTLIGELKKLNQVEVSVMIAPSFTNLSIAKDLLLDSKIEVIAQNMHFSDSGAFTGEVSANMLKSIGI
;
A
#
# COMPACT_ATOMS: atom_id res chain seq x y z
N MET A 1 6.87 23.12 16.00
CA MET A 1 6.35 21.73 15.86
C MET A 1 7.44 20.87 15.25
N SER A 2 7.68 19.65 15.75
CA SER A 2 8.59 18.71 15.05
C SER A 2 7.84 18.00 13.92
N ARG A 3 8.53 17.76 12.81
CA ARG A 3 7.97 17.00 11.67
C ARG A 3 7.93 15.52 12.02
N GLU A 4 6.81 14.89 11.71
CA GLU A 4 6.70 13.43 11.73
C GLU A 4 7.67 12.83 10.71
N LYS A 5 8.35 11.75 11.10
CA LYS A 5 9.24 11.01 10.21
C LYS A 5 8.43 9.92 9.51
N ILE A 6 8.52 9.89 8.18
CA ILE A 6 7.80 8.92 7.34
C ILE A 6 8.82 8.15 6.51
N VAL A 7 8.62 6.84 6.41
CA VAL A 7 9.33 5.96 5.47
C VAL A 7 8.30 5.25 4.60
N ALA A 8 8.34 5.52 3.30
CA ALA A 8 7.45 4.91 2.32
C ALA A 8 8.24 4.01 1.35
N GLY A 9 7.96 2.71 1.39
CA GLY A 9 8.54 1.72 0.49
C GLY A 9 7.74 1.58 -0.80
N ASN A 10 8.17 2.25 -1.87
CA ASN A 10 7.57 2.05 -3.20
C ASN A 10 8.14 0.79 -3.87
N TRP A 11 7.31 -0.24 -4.02
CA TRP A 11 7.75 -1.54 -4.57
C TRP A 11 7.87 -1.54 -6.09
N LYS A 12 7.34 -0.52 -6.77
CA LYS A 12 7.29 -0.43 -8.23
C LYS A 12 6.60 -1.67 -8.82
N MET A 13 7.03 -2.11 -10.00
CA MET A 13 6.50 -3.30 -10.69
C MET A 13 7.24 -4.57 -10.24
N ASN A 14 7.15 -4.90 -8.95
CA ASN A 14 7.75 -6.11 -8.37
C ASN A 14 6.75 -6.85 -7.48
N ASN A 15 7.10 -8.10 -7.16
CA ASN A 15 6.39 -9.04 -6.30
C ASN A 15 5.05 -9.54 -6.87
N ASP A 16 4.95 -10.85 -7.03
CA ASP A 16 3.66 -11.54 -7.13
C ASP A 16 2.96 -11.62 -5.76
N SER A 17 1.79 -12.27 -5.71
CA SER A 17 1.00 -12.44 -4.49
C SER A 17 1.76 -13.20 -3.38
N LYS A 18 2.52 -14.24 -3.74
CA LYS A 18 3.28 -15.04 -2.77
C LYS A 18 4.47 -14.27 -2.23
N GLN A 19 5.19 -13.57 -3.10
CA GLN A 19 6.30 -12.70 -2.72
C GLN A 19 5.82 -11.55 -1.81
N THR A 20 4.64 -10.99 -2.11
CA THR A 20 3.99 -9.97 -1.27
C THR A 20 3.71 -10.50 0.13
N MET A 21 3.12 -11.70 0.26
CA MET A 21 2.86 -12.34 1.55
C MET A 21 4.14 -12.54 2.36
N THR A 22 5.19 -13.07 1.71
CA THR A 22 6.49 -13.29 2.35
C THR A 22 7.09 -11.99 2.87
N LEU A 23 7.15 -10.96 2.02
CA LEU A 23 7.74 -9.67 2.38
C LEU A 23 6.97 -8.99 3.52
N ILE A 24 5.63 -9.01 3.49
CA ILE A 24 4.82 -8.48 4.60
C ILE A 24 5.07 -9.27 5.88
N GLY A 25 5.18 -10.60 5.80
CA GLY A 25 5.52 -11.45 6.94
C GLY A 25 6.87 -11.10 7.57
N GLU A 26 7.85 -10.68 6.76
CA GLU A 26 9.15 -10.19 7.24
C GLU A 26 9.04 -8.79 7.85
N LEU A 27 8.30 -7.88 7.20
CA LEU A 27 8.09 -6.51 7.70
C LEU A 27 7.36 -6.50 9.05
N LYS A 28 6.41 -7.39 9.28
CA LYS A 28 5.69 -7.50 10.57
C LYS A 28 6.60 -7.91 11.74
N LYS A 29 7.79 -8.46 11.48
CA LYS A 29 8.79 -8.78 12.52
C LYS A 29 9.57 -7.55 12.98
N LEU A 30 9.49 -6.44 12.25
CA LEU A 30 10.13 -5.18 12.64
C LEU A 30 9.36 -4.58 13.81
N ASN A 31 9.92 -4.71 15.01
CA ASN A 31 9.36 -4.12 16.21
C ASN A 31 9.74 -2.64 16.34
N GLN A 32 8.78 -1.83 16.79
CA GLN A 32 8.99 -0.48 17.35
C GLN A 32 9.85 0.46 16.50
N VAL A 33 9.25 0.94 15.41
CA VAL A 33 9.79 2.11 14.68
C VAL A 33 9.05 3.36 15.17
N GLU A 34 9.79 4.36 15.66
CA GLU A 34 9.27 5.69 16.02
C GLU A 34 8.92 6.55 14.78
N VAL A 35 8.72 5.91 13.64
CA VAL A 35 8.43 6.55 12.35
C VAL A 35 7.21 5.90 11.74
N SER A 36 6.43 6.67 10.99
CA SER A 36 5.30 6.15 10.24
C SER A 36 5.81 5.41 9.02
N VAL A 37 5.32 4.18 8.83
CA VAL A 37 5.78 3.27 7.77
C VAL A 37 4.65 3.02 6.80
N MET A 38 4.93 3.22 5.52
CA MET A 38 4.00 2.98 4.42
C MET A 38 4.61 2.03 3.40
N ILE A 39 3.80 1.20 2.76
CA ILE A 39 4.20 0.39 1.59
C ILE A 39 3.30 0.67 0.40
N ALA A 40 3.88 0.73 -0.79
CA ALA A 40 3.15 0.89 -2.04
C ALA A 40 3.35 -0.34 -2.94
N PRO A 41 2.57 -1.42 -2.76
CA PRO A 41 2.61 -2.58 -3.65
C PRO A 41 1.98 -2.27 -5.02
N SER A 42 2.14 -3.16 -5.99
CA SER A 42 1.41 -3.06 -7.27
C SER A 42 -0.11 -3.18 -7.05
N PHE A 43 -0.92 -2.63 -7.97
CA PHE A 43 -2.39 -2.64 -7.84
C PHE A 43 -2.97 -4.04 -7.62
N THR A 44 -2.44 -5.05 -8.30
CA THR A 44 -2.87 -6.45 -8.18
C THR A 44 -2.64 -7.05 -6.79
N ASN A 45 -1.83 -6.38 -5.95
CA ASN A 45 -1.48 -6.83 -4.61
C ASN A 45 -2.01 -5.91 -3.49
N LEU A 46 -2.74 -4.82 -3.79
CA LEU A 46 -3.22 -3.88 -2.77
C LEU A 46 -4.17 -4.53 -1.76
N SER A 47 -5.18 -5.27 -2.23
CA SER A 47 -6.17 -5.89 -1.34
C SER A 47 -5.53 -6.91 -0.40
N ILE A 48 -4.69 -7.81 -0.91
CA ILE A 48 -4.01 -8.81 -0.07
C ILE A 48 -3.04 -8.14 0.92
N ALA A 49 -2.33 -7.08 0.50
CA ALA A 49 -1.46 -6.34 1.40
C ALA A 49 -2.26 -5.67 2.53
N LYS A 50 -3.41 -5.07 2.20
CA LYS A 50 -4.31 -4.46 3.17
C LYS A 50 -4.80 -5.48 4.20
N ASP A 51 -5.29 -6.63 3.74
CA ASP A 51 -5.83 -7.69 4.61
C ASP A 51 -4.77 -8.22 5.59
N LEU A 52 -3.54 -8.43 5.11
CA LEU A 52 -2.43 -8.92 5.95
C LEU A 52 -1.96 -7.90 7.01
N LEU A 53 -2.28 -6.63 6.83
CA LEU A 53 -1.84 -5.51 7.66
C LEU A 53 -2.96 -4.83 8.46
N LEU A 54 -4.17 -5.42 8.52
CA LEU A 54 -5.31 -4.85 9.27
C LEU A 54 -4.98 -4.48 10.72
N ASP A 55 -4.23 -5.33 11.42
CA ASP A 55 -3.81 -5.10 12.82
C ASP A 55 -2.38 -4.54 12.94
N SER A 56 -1.83 -4.00 11.85
CA SER A 56 -0.48 -3.44 11.78
C SER A 56 -0.48 -1.92 11.81
N LYS A 57 0.64 -1.33 12.26
CA LYS A 57 0.90 0.12 12.11
C LYS A 57 1.44 0.49 10.72
N ILE A 58 1.72 -0.51 9.86
CA ILE A 58 2.18 -0.28 8.50
C ILE A 58 0.97 0.05 7.62
N GLU A 59 0.99 1.23 7.03
CA GLU A 59 -0.05 1.69 6.11
C GLU A 59 0.21 1.16 4.69
N VAL A 60 -0.86 0.83 3.98
CA VAL A 60 -0.80 0.43 2.57
C VAL A 60 -1.32 1.58 1.73
N ILE A 61 -0.52 2.03 0.76
CA ILE A 61 -0.84 3.14 -0.15
C ILE A 61 -0.76 2.67 -1.61
N ALA A 62 -1.44 3.35 -2.52
CA ALA A 62 -1.32 3.08 -3.96
C ALA A 62 -0.08 3.77 -4.56
N GLN A 63 0.45 3.20 -5.65
CA GLN A 63 1.56 3.80 -6.40
C GLN A 63 1.11 4.93 -7.34
N ASN A 64 -0.15 4.90 -7.79
CA ASN A 64 -0.74 5.87 -8.71
C ASN A 64 -2.27 5.91 -8.54
N MET A 65 -2.91 6.93 -9.10
CA MET A 65 -4.36 6.95 -9.35
C MET A 65 -4.70 7.96 -10.45
N HIS A 66 -5.83 7.75 -11.11
CA HIS A 66 -6.40 8.72 -12.03
C HIS A 66 -7.17 9.81 -11.25
N PHE A 67 -7.13 11.05 -11.76
CA PHE A 67 -7.73 12.20 -11.08
C PHE A 67 -9.25 12.28 -11.21
N SER A 68 -9.84 11.64 -12.22
CA SER A 68 -11.30 11.60 -12.41
C SER A 68 -11.94 10.51 -11.55
N ASP A 69 -13.15 10.77 -11.04
CA ASP A 69 -13.90 9.81 -10.21
C ASP A 69 -14.23 8.50 -10.96
N SER A 70 -14.56 8.60 -12.25
CA SER A 70 -14.81 7.48 -13.18
C SER A 70 -14.76 7.97 -14.64
N GLY A 71 -14.68 7.05 -15.61
CA GLY A 71 -14.79 7.38 -17.03
C GLY A 71 -14.21 6.31 -17.97
N ALA A 72 -14.15 6.64 -19.26
CA ALA A 72 -13.61 5.78 -20.32
C ALA A 72 -12.06 5.79 -20.35
N PHE A 73 -11.45 5.39 -19.23
CA PHE A 73 -9.99 5.38 -19.03
C PHE A 73 -9.51 3.93 -18.85
N THR A 74 -9.39 3.19 -19.96
CA THR A 74 -8.99 1.78 -19.93
C THR A 74 -7.65 1.59 -19.23
N GLY A 75 -7.64 0.77 -18.16
CA GLY A 75 -6.44 0.44 -17.39
C GLY A 75 -6.19 1.33 -16.16
N GLU A 76 -6.94 2.42 -16.01
CA GLU A 76 -6.77 3.35 -14.89
C GLU A 76 -7.55 2.93 -13.63
N VAL A 77 -7.09 3.42 -12.48
CA VAL A 77 -7.71 3.20 -11.15
C VAL A 77 -8.08 4.55 -10.55
N SER A 78 -9.33 4.74 -10.13
CA SER A 78 -9.77 5.99 -9.50
C SER A 78 -9.56 6.00 -7.99
N ALA A 79 -9.57 7.19 -7.39
CA ALA A 79 -9.50 7.35 -5.94
C ALA A 79 -10.63 6.61 -5.20
N ASN A 80 -11.84 6.56 -5.77
CA ASN A 80 -12.98 5.85 -5.17
C ASN A 80 -12.79 4.33 -5.17
N MET A 81 -12.12 3.77 -6.19
CA MET A 81 -11.77 2.35 -6.21
C MET A 81 -10.77 2.01 -5.09
N LEU A 82 -9.76 2.85 -4.88
CA LEU A 82 -8.79 2.69 -3.80
C LEU A 82 -9.46 2.78 -2.42
N LYS A 83 -10.30 3.79 -2.20
CA LYS A 83 -11.05 3.94 -0.95
C LYS A 83 -11.95 2.74 -0.65
N SER A 84 -12.52 2.11 -1.67
CA SER A 84 -13.40 0.94 -1.49
C SER A 84 -12.70 -0.27 -0.89
N ILE A 85 -11.37 -0.35 -1.04
CA ILE A 85 -10.52 -1.39 -0.45
C ILE A 85 -9.68 -0.88 0.73
N GLY A 86 -10.00 0.32 1.26
CA GLY A 86 -9.35 0.89 2.45
C GLY A 86 -7.93 1.40 2.22
N ILE A 87 -7.63 1.85 0.99
CA ILE A 87 -6.40 2.54 0.58
C ILE A 87 -6.67 4.04 0.46
#